data_AF-A0A431I0M8-F1
#
_entry.id   AF-A0A431I0M8-F1
#
_cell.length_a   1.000
_cell.length_b   1.000
_cell.length_c   1.000
_cell.angle_alpha   90.00
_cell.angle_beta   90.00
_cell.angle_gamma   90.00
#
_symmetry.space_group_name_H-M   'P 1'
#
loop_
_entity.id
_entity.type
_entity.pdbx_description
1 polymer ?
#
loop_
_entity_poly.entity_id
_entity_poly.type
_entity_poly.pdbx_seq_one_letter_code
_entity_poly.pdbx_strand_id
1 'polypeptide(L)'
;MQWLFSLNGDFTQTKKQARKRVNGFIDIIGSQSFTIIYFRDNDLKIIDSYNNMVCYSTPEKANKALKELIVGISETSNIKYIEFLRK
;
A
#
# COMPACT_ATOMS: atom_id res chain seq x y z
N MET A 1 -11.20 7.49 7.47
CA MET A 1 -11.10 7.46 5.99
C MET A 1 -10.47 6.15 5.51
N GLN A 2 -10.91 5.67 4.35
CA GLN A 2 -10.50 4.39 3.76
C GLN A 2 -10.21 4.58 2.28
N TRP A 3 -9.11 4.00 1.80
CA TRP A 3 -8.70 4.04 0.40
C TRP A 3 -8.27 2.66 -0.07
N LEU A 4 -8.72 2.24 -1.26
CA LEU A 4 -8.37 0.96 -1.87
C LEU A 4 -7.67 1.20 -3.21
N PHE A 5 -6.50 0.59 -3.38
CA PHE A 5 -5.69 0.69 -4.58
C PHE A 5 -5.39 -0.68 -5.17
N SER A 6 -5.50 -0.81 -6.49
CA SER A 6 -5.02 -1.99 -7.21
C SER A 6 -3.52 -1.88 -7.46
N LEU A 7 -2.76 -2.95 -7.15
CA LEU A 7 -1.32 -3.06 -7.43
C LEU A 7 -1.02 -3.56 -8.83
N ASN A 8 -1.97 -4.30 -9.39
CA ASN A 8 -1.95 -4.68 -10.78
C ASN A 8 -2.84 -3.68 -11.49
N GLY A 9 -2.30 -2.99 -12.49
CA GLY A 9 -3.05 -1.95 -13.20
C GLY A 9 -4.42 -2.48 -13.63
N ASP A 10 -5.41 -1.61 -13.52
CA ASP A 10 -6.70 -1.75 -14.19
C ASP A 10 -6.50 -1.94 -15.71
N PHE A 11 -7.54 -2.33 -16.46
CA PHE A 11 -7.46 -2.49 -17.92
C PHE A 11 -6.91 -1.23 -18.65
N THR A 12 -6.94 -0.08 -17.97
CA THR A 12 -6.51 1.22 -18.46
C THR A 12 -5.09 1.61 -18.05
N GLN A 13 -4.41 0.85 -17.17
CA GLN A 13 -3.10 1.22 -16.64
C GLN A 13 -2.08 0.09 -16.61
N THR A 14 -0.81 0.46 -16.76
CA THR A 14 0.30 -0.47 -16.54
C THR A 14 0.56 -0.68 -15.05
N LYS A 15 1.07 -1.86 -14.65
CA LYS A 15 1.45 -2.17 -13.25
C LYS A 15 2.43 -1.13 -12.67
N LYS A 16 3.36 -0.64 -13.48
CA LYS A 16 4.32 0.40 -13.09
C LYS A 16 3.63 1.72 -12.75
N GLN A 17 2.62 2.11 -13.53
CA GLN A 17 1.82 3.31 -13.24
C GLN A 17 0.99 3.15 -11.97
N ALA A 18 0.38 1.97 -11.77
CA ALA A 18 -0.38 1.67 -10.55
C ALA A 18 0.50 1.81 -9.29
N ARG A 19 1.70 1.20 -9.28
CA ARG A 19 2.65 1.33 -8.17
C ARG A 19 3.15 2.76 -7.97
N LYS A 20 3.40 3.49 -9.05
CA LYS A 20 3.78 4.91 -8.97
C LYS A 20 2.68 5.74 -8.30
N ARG A 21 1.41 5.45 -8.60
CA ARG A 21 0.24 6.09 -7.99
C ARG A 21 0.18 5.84 -6.49
N VAL A 22 0.32 4.58 -6.08
CA VAL A 22 0.32 4.20 -4.67
C VAL A 22 1.48 4.86 -3.92
N ASN A 23 2.68 4.85 -4.50
CA ASN A 23 3.85 5.50 -3.90
C ASN A 23 3.65 7.03 -3.76
N GLY A 24 3.09 7.68 -4.78
CA GLY A 24 2.76 9.11 -4.72
C GLY A 24 1.69 9.42 -3.68
N PHE A 25 0.68 8.54 -3.54
CA PHE A 25 -0.34 8.67 -2.49
C PHE A 25 0.29 8.62 -1.09
N ILE A 26 1.23 7.71 -0.86
CA ILE A 26 1.97 7.61 0.41
C ILE A 26 2.79 8.86 0.69
N ASP A 27 3.41 9.46 -0.34
CA ASP A 27 4.15 10.72 -0.18
C ASP A 27 3.25 11.89 0.21
N ILE A 28 2.05 11.96 -0.34
CA ILE A 28 1.10 13.04 -0.10
C ILE A 28 0.48 12.92 1.29
N ILE A 29 0.00 11.73 1.66
CA ILE A 29 -0.74 11.52 2.91
C ILE A 29 0.20 11.27 4.10
N GLY A 30 1.37 10.67 3.85
CA GLY A 30 2.29 10.21 4.87
C GLY A 30 1.85 8.87 5.49
N SER A 31 2.77 7.91 5.51
CA SER A 31 2.54 6.56 6.02
C SER A 31 2.13 6.50 7.50
N GLN A 32 2.64 7.42 8.32
CA GLN A 32 2.29 7.54 9.74
C GLN A 32 0.84 7.99 9.97
N SER A 33 0.18 8.56 8.95
CA SER A 33 -1.23 8.93 9.01
C SER A 33 -2.16 7.70 8.92
N PHE A 34 -1.64 6.53 8.52
CA PHE A 34 -2.43 5.31 8.40
C PHE A 34 -2.42 4.52 9.71
N THR A 35 -3.61 4.11 10.14
CA THR A 35 -3.81 3.25 11.30
C THR A 35 -3.56 1.79 10.93
N ILE A 36 -4.06 1.35 9.76
CA ILE A 36 -3.99 -0.03 9.30
C ILE A 36 -3.78 -0.05 7.78
N ILE A 37 -2.99 -1.01 7.31
CA ILE A 37 -2.80 -1.31 5.89
C ILE A 37 -3.14 -2.78 5.67
N TYR A 38 -4.11 -3.07 4.81
CA TYR A 38 -4.45 -4.45 4.42
C TYR A 38 -3.94 -4.76 3.02
N PHE A 39 -3.39 -5.96 2.86
CA PHE A 39 -3.05 -6.55 1.57
C PHE A 39 -4.11 -7.57 1.21
N ARG A 40 -4.76 -7.41 0.06
CA ARG A 40 -5.91 -8.22 -0.35
C ARG A 40 -5.70 -8.96 -1.65
N ASP A 41 -6.35 -10.10 -1.78
CA ASP A 41 -6.38 -10.91 -3.01
C ASP A 41 -7.43 -10.42 -4.02
N ASN A 42 -7.63 -11.17 -5.11
CA ASN A 42 -8.66 -10.88 -6.11
C ASN A 42 -10.10 -10.94 -5.55
N ASP A 43 -10.35 -11.73 -4.51
CA ASP A 43 -11.65 -11.86 -3.85
C ASP A 43 -11.84 -10.80 -2.74
N LEU A 44 -10.93 -9.84 -2.65
CA LEU A 44 -10.84 -8.86 -1.57
C LEU A 44 -10.66 -9.48 -0.18
N LYS A 45 -10.22 -10.73 -0.07
CA LYS A 45 -9.88 -11.34 1.22
C LYS A 45 -8.56 -10.77 1.73
N ILE A 46 -8.45 -10.59 3.04
CA ILE A 46 -7.22 -10.10 3.67
C ILE A 46 -6.20 -11.24 3.65
N ILE A 47 -5.09 -11.02 2.95
CA ILE A 47 -3.93 -11.91 2.97
C ILE A 47 -3.02 -11.53 4.13
N ASP A 48 -2.77 -10.23 4.31
CA ASP A 48 -1.86 -9.72 5.31
C ASP A 48 -2.31 -8.34 5.80
N SER A 49 -1.86 -7.95 6.99
CA SER A 49 -2.23 -6.68 7.62
C SER A 49 -1.07 -6.09 8.41
N TYR A 50 -0.85 -4.79 8.25
CA TYR A 50 0.11 -4.03 9.03
C TYR A 50 -0.64 -2.98 9.84
N ASN A 51 -0.58 -3.12 11.16
CA ASN A 51 -1.17 -2.20 12.11
C ASN A 51 -0.09 -1.29 12.69
N ASN A 52 -0.37 0.00 12.84
CA ASN A 52 0.54 1.00 13.43
C ASN A 52 1.91 1.12 12.74
N MET A 53 1.99 1.97 11.71
CA MET A 53 3.26 2.41 11.09
C MET A 53 4.12 3.31 12.01
N VAL A 54 3.80 3.38 13.31
CA VAL A 54 4.43 4.23 14.34
C VAL A 54 5.79 3.69 14.79
N CYS A 55 6.19 2.50 14.33
CA CYS A 55 7.50 1.90 14.66
C CYS A 55 8.70 2.72 14.16
N TYR A 56 8.52 3.68 13.26
CA TYR A 56 9.61 4.48 12.70
C TYR A 56 9.68 5.86 13.34
N SER A 57 10.90 6.24 13.77
CA SER A 57 11.18 7.49 14.47
C SER A 57 10.97 8.75 13.63
N THR A 58 10.93 8.65 12.29
CA THR A 58 10.67 9.80 11.41
C THR A 58 9.71 9.44 10.26
N PRO A 59 8.94 10.41 9.75
CA PRO A 59 8.05 10.21 8.60
C PRO A 59 8.78 9.72 7.35
N GLU A 60 10.01 10.18 7.07
CA GLU A 60 10.73 9.74 5.87
C GLU A 60 11.07 8.25 5.93
N LYS A 61 11.51 7.76 7.10
CA LYS A 61 11.81 6.34 7.30
C LYS A 61 10.55 5.48 7.16
N ALA A 62 9.43 5.94 7.73
CA ALA A 62 8.15 5.26 7.60
C ALA A 62 7.69 5.17 6.15
N ASN A 63 7.76 6.29 5.41
CA ASN A 63 7.38 6.35 3.99
C ASN A 63 8.28 5.44 3.14
N LYS A 64 9.59 5.48 3.38
CA LYS A 64 10.55 4.64 2.65
C LYS A 64 10.28 3.15 2.90
N ALA A 65 10.11 2.75 4.14
CA ALA A 65 9.84 1.35 4.49
C ALA A 65 8.53 0.85 3.84
N LEU A 66 7.45 1.64 3.89
CA LEU A 66 6.20 1.26 3.23
C LEU A 66 6.36 1.10 1.71
N LYS A 67 7.05 2.04 1.06
CA LYS A 67 7.29 1.97 -0.38
C LYS A 67 8.15 0.77 -0.75
N GLU A 68 9.20 0.48 0.01
CA GLU A 68 10.05 -0.69 -0.20
C GLU A 68 9.25 -1.99 -0.06
N LEU A 69 8.36 -2.07 0.95
CA LEU A 69 7.46 -3.19 1.12
C LEU A 69 6.54 -3.36 -0.10
N ILE A 70 5.94 -2.28 -0.58
CA ILE A 70 5.05 -2.31 -1.77
C ILE A 70 5.81 -2.69 -3.04
N VAL A 71 7.05 -2.23 -3.19
CA VAL A 71 7.93 -2.63 -4.31
C VAL A 71 8.28 -4.12 -4.21
N GLY A 72 8.52 -4.63 -3.00
CA GLY A 72 8.85 -6.02 -2.73
C GLY A 72 7.73 -7.03 -3.00
N ILE A 73 6.47 -6.58 -3.11
CA ILE A 73 5.35 -7.44 -3.49
C ILE A 73 5.59 -7.99 -4.91
N SER A 74 5.81 -9.29 -5.04
CA SER A 74 6.08 -9.94 -6.32
C SER A 74 4.82 -9.98 -7.21
N GLU A 75 5.02 -10.08 -8.52
CA GLU A 75 3.91 -10.23 -9.47
C GLU A 75 3.15 -11.55 -9.32
N THR A 76 3.87 -12.59 -8.88
CA THR A 76 3.31 -13.91 -8.57
C THR A 76 2.65 -13.97 -7.19
N SER A 77 2.74 -12.90 -6.40
CA SER A 77 2.06 -12.87 -5.11
C SER A 77 0.54 -12.85 -5.31
N ASN A 78 -0.15 -13.42 -4.33
CA ASN A 78 -1.61 -13.39 -4.28
C ASN A 78 -2.14 -11.99 -3.97
N ILE A 79 -1.28 -11.00 -3.68
CA ILE A 79 -1.67 -9.64 -3.34
C ILE A 79 -1.99 -8.85 -4.61
N LYS A 80 -3.24 -8.39 -4.68
CA LYS A 80 -3.81 -7.65 -5.82
C LYS A 80 -4.19 -6.24 -5.45
N TYR A 81 -4.63 -6.01 -4.22
CA TYR A 81 -5.01 -4.69 -3.73
C TYR A 81 -4.29 -4.34 -2.42
N ILE A 82 -4.08 -3.04 -2.21
CA ILE A 82 -3.71 -2.48 -0.92
C ILE A 82 -4.83 -1.57 -0.46
N GLU A 83 -5.25 -1.76 0.76
CA GLU A 83 -6.20 -0.90 1.43
C GLU A 83 -5.50 -0.14 2.56
N PHE A 84 -5.68 1.18 2.58
CA PHE A 84 -5.18 2.06 3.63
C PHE A 84 -6.36 2.56 4.46
N LEU A 85 -6.29 2.37 5.78
CA LEU A 85 -7.26 2.85 6.74
C LEU A 85 -6.64 3.89 7.65
N ARG A 86 -7.34 5.00 7.83
CA ARG A 86 -7.06 6.05 8.81
C ARG A 86 -8.30 6.22 9.69
N LYS A 87 -8.18 5.99 10.99
CA LYS A 87 -9.24 6.33 11.95
C LYS A 87 -9.30 7.85 12.15
#